data_AF-A0A7J4G337-F1
#
_entry.id   AF-A0A7J4G337-F1
#
_cell.length_a   1.000
_cell.length_b   1.000
_cell.length_c   1.000
_cell.angle_alpha   90.00
_cell.angle_beta   90.00
_cell.angle_gamma   90.00
#
_symmetry.space_group_name_H-M   'P 1'
#
loop_
_entity.id
_entity.type
_entity.pdbx_description
1 polymer ?
#
loop_
_entity_poly.entity_id
_entity_poly.type
_entity_poly.pdbx_seq_one_letter_code
_entity_poly.pdbx_strand_id
1 'polypeptide(L)'
;MEIGRIKRGLGIDIYDPKREREVIEKAGEYARIYMEILRYSRMIQQGEIDLNMDNSIGIVGYGRMGRLFTEIFRRYFRDVIIYDIKRDIKPPKNVIAVDKLEELVKDSDYIMVSTPLTNIHESIASIRRLVIELDLKGKTIFDIATIKYRVIPELSKYPDTVNVASIHPMFGPEIESHIGRKILIMDVPGKEGGADKLINLFSKIGFRTIETDYISH
;
A
#
# COMPACT_ATOMS: atom_id res chain seq x y z
N MET A 1 22.36 6.45 -10.92
CA MET A 1 21.48 7.25 -10.03
C MET A 1 22.18 8.48 -9.42
N GLU A 2 23.28 8.96 -10.01
CA GLU A 2 24.09 10.06 -9.45
C GLU A 2 23.84 11.39 -10.17
N ILE A 3 23.68 11.35 -11.50
CA ILE A 3 23.40 12.52 -12.36
C ILE A 3 22.08 13.22 -11.98
N GLY A 4 21.05 12.46 -11.60
CA GLY A 4 19.75 13.02 -11.20
C GLY A 4 19.75 13.67 -9.80
N ARG A 5 20.72 13.36 -8.94
CA ARG A 5 20.92 14.07 -7.67
C ARG A 5 21.71 15.36 -7.90
N ILE A 6 22.75 15.30 -8.74
CA ILE A 6 23.57 16.45 -9.13
C ILE A 6 22.72 17.53 -9.81
N LYS A 7 21.82 17.15 -10.74
CA LYS A 7 20.95 18.13 -11.43
C LYS A 7 19.92 18.79 -10.52
N ARG A 8 19.39 18.07 -9.52
CA ARG A 8 18.48 18.64 -8.50
C ARG A 8 19.18 19.66 -7.61
N GLY A 9 20.44 19.42 -7.24
CA GLY A 9 21.24 20.40 -6.48
C GLY A 9 21.61 21.66 -7.27
N LEU A 10 21.49 21.62 -8.60
CA LEU A 10 21.85 22.73 -9.50
C LEU A 10 20.64 23.53 -10.02
N GLY A 11 19.41 23.20 -9.63
CA GLY A 11 18.20 23.89 -10.10
C GLY A 11 17.94 23.75 -11.61
N ILE A 12 18.56 22.77 -12.27
CA ILE A 12 18.37 22.50 -13.70
C ILE A 12 17.10 21.64 -13.82
N ASP A 13 16.11 22.17 -14.54
CA ASP A 13 14.87 21.44 -14.82
C ASP A 13 15.20 20.09 -15.50
N ILE A 14 14.72 19.01 -14.89
CA ILE A 14 14.89 17.65 -15.40
C ILE A 14 13.91 17.40 -16.57
N TYR A 15 12.91 18.27 -16.70
CA TYR A 15 11.85 18.24 -17.68
C TYR A 15 12.24 18.97 -18.96
N ASP A 16 12.28 18.25 -20.08
CA ASP A 16 12.52 18.79 -21.42
C ASP A 16 11.36 18.39 -22.35
N PRO A 17 10.35 19.25 -22.53
CA PRO A 17 9.18 18.95 -23.37
C PRO A 17 9.53 18.63 -24.81
N LYS A 18 10.60 19.22 -25.37
CA LYS A 18 11.01 18.98 -26.76
C LYS A 18 11.57 17.57 -26.88
N ARG A 19 12.45 17.19 -25.95
CA ARG A 19 13.02 15.85 -25.90
C ARG A 19 11.98 14.76 -25.65
N GLU A 20 11.00 15.01 -24.77
CA GLU A 20 9.89 14.08 -24.57
C GLU A 20 9.07 13.87 -25.85
N ARG A 21 8.76 14.95 -26.57
CA ARG A 21 8.04 14.87 -27.84
C ARG A 21 8.83 14.06 -28.88
N GLU A 22 10.14 14.30 -29.00
CA GLU A 22 11.02 13.51 -29.89
C GLU A 22 11.05 12.02 -29.52
N VAL A 23 11.08 11.68 -28.23
CA VAL A 23 11.05 10.29 -27.75
C VAL A 23 9.73 9.62 -28.14
N ILE A 24 8.59 10.32 -27.97
CA ILE A 24 7.27 9.81 -28.32
C ILE A 24 7.14 9.62 -29.84
N GLU A 25 7.61 10.57 -30.65
CA GLU A 25 7.60 10.47 -32.11
C GLU A 25 8.46 9.29 -32.60
N LYS A 26 9.66 9.11 -32.04
CA LYS A 26 10.55 7.98 -32.36
C LYS A 26 10.02 6.63 -31.91
N ALA A 27 9.19 6.59 -30.87
CA ALA A 27 8.63 5.36 -30.33
C ALA A 27 7.60 4.71 -31.27
N GLY A 28 7.05 5.44 -32.24
CA GLY A 28 6.12 4.91 -33.23
C GLY A 28 4.91 4.24 -32.57
N GLU A 29 4.68 2.95 -32.87
CA GLU A 29 3.59 2.17 -32.28
C GLU A 29 3.66 2.06 -30.74
N TYR A 30 4.85 2.22 -30.15
CA TYR A 30 5.07 2.17 -28.70
C TYR A 30 4.91 3.53 -28.01
N ALA A 31 4.53 4.59 -28.74
CA ALA A 31 4.35 5.95 -28.20
C ALA A 31 3.54 5.97 -26.90
N ARG A 32 2.49 5.15 -26.82
CA ARG A 32 1.65 5.04 -25.61
C ARG A 32 2.41 4.55 -24.39
N ILE A 33 3.28 3.55 -24.54
CA ILE A 33 4.11 3.02 -23.45
C ILE A 33 5.10 4.09 -22.98
N TYR A 34 5.76 4.77 -23.92
CA TYR A 34 6.70 5.83 -23.59
C TYR A 34 6.04 7.01 -22.89
N MET A 35 4.83 7.39 -23.28
CA MET A 35 4.05 8.43 -22.59
C MET A 35 3.79 8.06 -21.12
N GLU A 36 3.42 6.81 -20.83
CA GLU A 36 3.21 6.35 -19.45
C GLU A 36 4.52 6.33 -18.64
N ILE A 37 5.63 5.91 -19.25
CA ILE A 37 6.96 5.94 -18.61
C ILE A 37 7.36 7.38 -18.26
N LEU A 38 7.20 8.31 -19.21
CA LEU A 38 7.55 9.72 -19.00
C LEU A 38 6.66 10.35 -17.94
N ARG A 39 5.36 10.06 -17.96
CA ARG A 39 4.42 10.49 -16.92
C ARG A 39 4.84 10.00 -15.54
N TYR A 40 5.12 8.71 -15.39
CA TYR A 40 5.59 8.13 -14.12
C TYR A 40 6.92 8.73 -13.67
N SER A 41 7.85 8.96 -14.61
CA SER A 41 9.13 9.62 -14.33
C SER A 41 8.93 11.02 -13.76
N ARG A 42 8.02 11.82 -14.33
CA ARG A 42 7.68 13.16 -13.82
C ARG A 42 7.11 13.11 -12.41
N MET A 43 6.15 12.21 -12.15
CA MET A 43 5.55 12.06 -10.82
C MET A 43 6.61 11.76 -9.74
N ILE A 44 7.59 10.90 -10.03
CA ILE A 44 8.70 10.62 -9.12
C ILE A 44 9.61 11.85 -8.94
N GLN A 45 9.93 12.55 -10.03
CA GLN A 45 10.82 13.72 -9.97
C GLN A 45 10.19 14.88 -9.19
N GLN A 46 8.87 15.04 -9.29
CA GLN A 46 8.08 16.02 -8.56
C GLN A 46 7.79 15.61 -7.11
N GLY A 47 8.17 14.39 -6.71
CA GLY A 47 7.94 13.87 -5.35
C GLY A 47 6.51 13.46 -5.08
N GLU A 48 5.66 13.34 -6.11
CA GLU A 48 4.30 12.81 -6.00
C GLU A 48 4.31 11.30 -5.70
N ILE A 49 5.33 10.59 -6.17
CA ILE A 49 5.56 9.17 -5.87
C ILE A 49 6.84 9.00 -5.08
N ASP A 50 6.74 8.32 -3.92
CA ASP A 50 7.86 8.09 -3.02
C ASP A 50 8.37 6.65 -3.09
N LEU A 51 9.54 6.48 -3.72
CA LEU A 51 10.18 5.16 -3.89
C LEU A 51 11.06 4.73 -2.71
N ASN A 52 11.24 5.56 -1.67
CA ASN A 52 12.15 5.25 -0.56
C ASN A 52 11.48 5.53 0.78
N MET A 53 10.35 4.87 1.03
CA MET A 53 9.65 4.99 2.31
C MET A 53 10.45 4.25 3.39
N ASP A 54 10.79 4.95 4.46
CA ASP A 54 11.55 4.39 5.59
C ASP A 54 10.72 3.44 6.48
N ASN A 55 9.41 3.39 6.25
CA ASN A 55 8.48 2.54 6.98
C ASN A 55 8.50 1.08 6.51
N SER A 56 8.00 0.20 7.38
CA SER A 56 7.74 -1.21 7.06
C SER A 56 6.25 -1.50 6.89
N ILE A 57 5.92 -2.50 6.07
CA ILE A 57 4.55 -2.97 5.86
C ILE A 57 4.41 -4.48 5.98
N GLY A 58 3.47 -4.88 6.83
CA GLY A 58 3.06 -6.26 7.06
C GLY A 58 1.82 -6.61 6.24
N ILE A 59 1.81 -7.78 5.62
CA ILE A 59 0.67 -8.33 4.89
C ILE A 59 0.24 -9.65 5.53
N VAL A 60 -0.98 -9.67 6.08
CA VAL A 60 -1.62 -10.85 6.65
C VAL A 60 -2.55 -11.46 5.61
N GLY A 61 -2.15 -12.62 5.07
CA GLY A 61 -2.82 -13.32 3.98
C GLY A 61 -2.10 -13.13 2.64
N TYR A 62 -1.48 -14.18 2.13
CA TYR A 62 -0.68 -14.25 0.91
C TYR A 62 -1.41 -14.97 -0.24
N GLY A 63 -2.72 -14.72 -0.33
CA GLY A 63 -3.57 -15.08 -1.46
C GLY A 63 -3.33 -14.22 -2.70
N ARG A 64 -4.28 -14.18 -3.64
CA ARG A 64 -4.12 -13.42 -4.90
C ARG A 64 -3.90 -11.93 -4.68
N MET A 65 -4.73 -11.29 -3.85
CA MET A 65 -4.59 -9.86 -3.54
C MET A 65 -3.37 -9.57 -2.68
N GLY A 66 -3.08 -10.40 -1.67
CA GLY A 66 -1.88 -10.27 -0.85
C GLY A 66 -0.59 -10.33 -1.67
N ARG A 67 -0.51 -11.24 -2.65
CA ARG A 67 0.59 -11.31 -3.62
C ARG A 67 0.69 -10.06 -4.49
N LEU A 68 -0.44 -9.58 -5.02
CA LEU A 68 -0.48 -8.35 -5.80
C LEU A 68 0.08 -7.17 -4.98
N PHE A 69 -0.41 -6.96 -3.77
CA PHE A 69 0.06 -5.87 -2.91
C PHE A 69 1.51 -6.06 -2.45
N THR A 70 1.97 -7.30 -2.24
CA THR A 70 3.39 -7.59 -1.98
C THR A 70 4.27 -7.09 -3.13
N GLU A 71 3.89 -7.40 -4.37
CA GLU A 71 4.60 -6.98 -5.58
C GLU A 71 4.62 -5.46 -5.80
N ILE A 72 3.58 -4.78 -5.33
CA ILE A 72 3.48 -3.32 -5.34
C ILE A 72 4.37 -2.76 -4.24
N PHE A 73 4.13 -3.12 -2.98
CA PHE A 73 4.77 -2.52 -1.81
C PHE A 73 6.28 -2.74 -1.75
N ARG A 74 6.82 -3.84 -2.29
CA ARG A 74 8.28 -4.08 -2.32
C ARG A 74 9.07 -3.08 -3.17
N ARG A 75 8.39 -2.20 -3.91
CA ARG A 75 8.98 -1.13 -4.72
C ARG A 75 9.08 0.20 -3.97
N TYR A 76 8.38 0.34 -2.83
CA TYR A 76 8.18 1.61 -2.13
C TYR A 76 8.63 1.55 -0.67
N PHE A 77 8.33 0.46 0.04
CA PHE A 77 8.66 0.29 1.45
C PHE A 77 10.06 -0.27 1.64
N ARG A 78 10.72 0.13 2.73
CA ARG A 78 11.99 -0.43 3.17
C ARG A 78 11.89 -1.93 3.39
N ASP A 79 10.91 -2.35 4.17
CA ASP A 79 10.67 -3.75 4.53
C ASP A 79 9.23 -4.15 4.24
N VAL A 80 9.06 -5.28 3.54
CA VAL A 80 7.77 -5.92 3.32
C VAL A 80 7.78 -7.27 3.99
N ILE A 81 6.86 -7.46 4.92
CA ILE A 81 6.79 -8.65 5.77
C ILE A 81 5.46 -9.36 5.46
N ILE A 82 5.49 -10.66 5.23
CA ILE A 82 4.30 -11.44 4.89
C ILE A 82 4.09 -12.57 5.88
N TYR A 83 2.83 -12.80 6.23
CA TYR A 83 2.38 -13.92 7.04
C TYR A 83 1.12 -14.53 6.39
N ASP A 84 1.07 -15.85 6.33
CA ASP A 84 -0.13 -16.60 5.97
C ASP A 84 -0.23 -17.81 6.91
N ILE A 85 -1.45 -18.26 7.17
CA ILE A 85 -1.70 -19.49 7.92
C ILE A 85 -1.17 -20.73 7.18
N LYS A 86 -1.10 -20.65 5.85
CA LYS A 86 -0.44 -21.65 5.01
C LYS A 86 1.07 -21.52 5.16
N ARG A 87 1.71 -22.62 5.49
CA ARG A 87 3.16 -22.74 5.59
C ARG A 87 3.84 -22.74 4.21
N ASP A 88 5.16 -22.61 4.23
CA ASP A 88 6.04 -22.69 3.05
C ASP A 88 5.77 -21.61 1.99
N ILE A 89 5.51 -20.39 2.45
CA ILE A 89 5.42 -19.24 1.57
C ILE A 89 6.77 -19.02 0.89
N LYS A 90 6.74 -18.89 -0.44
CA LYS A 90 7.90 -18.47 -1.23
C LYS A 90 7.75 -16.99 -1.57
N PRO A 91 8.32 -16.08 -0.75
CA PRO A 91 8.30 -14.66 -1.06
C PRO A 91 9.15 -14.34 -2.29
N PRO A 92 8.87 -13.25 -3.01
CA PRO A 92 9.81 -12.73 -4.00
C PRO A 92 11.08 -12.19 -3.31
N LYS A 93 12.10 -11.83 -4.10
CA LYS A 93 13.31 -11.20 -3.55
C LYS A 93 12.95 -9.92 -2.78
N ASN A 94 13.69 -9.67 -1.69
CA ASN A 94 13.56 -8.51 -0.80
C ASN A 94 12.19 -8.42 -0.10
N VAL A 95 11.60 -9.58 0.21
CA VAL A 95 10.39 -9.69 1.02
C VAL A 95 10.64 -10.76 2.09
N ILE A 96 10.24 -10.46 3.33
CA ILE A 96 10.46 -11.31 4.49
C ILE A 96 9.18 -12.11 4.73
N ALA A 97 9.27 -13.44 4.71
CA ALA A 97 8.17 -14.30 5.15
C ALA A 97 8.44 -14.75 6.59
N VAL A 98 7.47 -14.55 7.48
CA VAL A 98 7.56 -14.95 8.88
C VAL A 98 6.59 -16.09 9.18
N ASP A 99 6.97 -16.95 10.12
CA ASP A 99 6.17 -18.09 10.54
C ASP A 99 5.15 -17.75 11.64
N LYS A 100 5.32 -16.61 12.30
CA LYS A 100 4.47 -16.17 13.40
C LYS A 100 3.88 -14.80 13.09
N LEU A 101 2.58 -14.67 13.33
CA LEU A 101 1.88 -13.38 13.20
C LEU A 101 2.49 -12.31 14.11
N GLU A 102 2.96 -12.70 15.30
CA GLU A 102 3.62 -11.81 16.26
C GLU A 102 4.84 -11.08 15.67
N GLU A 103 5.68 -11.78 14.90
CA GLU A 103 6.87 -11.21 14.25
C GLU A 103 6.45 -10.11 13.26
N LEU A 104 5.45 -10.39 12.42
CA LEU A 104 4.89 -9.41 11.50
C LEU A 104 4.33 -8.19 12.24
N VAL A 105 3.55 -8.41 13.29
CA VAL A 105 2.89 -7.32 14.04
C VAL A 105 3.92 -6.43 14.73
N LYS A 106 5.00 -6.99 15.28
CA LYS A 106 6.09 -6.22 15.91
C LYS A 106 6.79 -5.33 14.88
N ASP A 107 7.22 -5.92 13.77
CA ASP A 107 8.17 -5.30 12.84
C ASP A 107 7.53 -4.43 11.77
N SER A 108 6.19 -4.34 11.74
CA SER A 108 5.44 -3.57 10.73
C SER A 108 4.85 -2.25 11.27
N ASP A 109 5.10 -1.12 10.61
CA ASP A 109 4.42 0.15 10.89
C ASP A 109 2.98 0.14 10.36
N TYR A 110 2.81 -0.39 9.15
CA TYR A 110 1.53 -0.58 8.47
C TYR A 110 1.19 -2.07 8.41
N ILE A 111 -0.06 -2.46 8.68
CA ILE A 111 -0.49 -3.86 8.59
C ILE A 111 -1.74 -3.95 7.74
N MET A 112 -1.62 -4.62 6.59
CA MET A 112 -2.71 -4.91 5.68
C MET A 112 -3.27 -6.32 5.95
N VAL A 113 -4.58 -6.43 6.15
CA VAL A 113 -5.30 -7.71 6.27
C VAL A 113 -5.97 -8.05 4.94
N SER A 114 -5.51 -9.12 4.32
CA SER A 114 -5.94 -9.65 3.01
C SER A 114 -6.34 -11.14 3.10
N THR A 115 -6.97 -11.54 4.21
CA THR A 115 -7.45 -12.91 4.40
C THR A 115 -8.88 -13.12 3.86
N PRO A 116 -9.28 -14.37 3.58
CA PRO A 116 -10.66 -14.66 3.18
C PRO A 116 -11.69 -14.19 4.21
N LEU A 117 -12.93 -13.91 3.76
CA LEU A 117 -14.03 -13.44 4.62
C LEU A 117 -14.32 -14.37 5.81
N THR A 118 -14.02 -15.66 5.69
CA THR A 118 -14.17 -16.66 6.77
C THR A 118 -13.16 -16.49 7.91
N ASN A 119 -12.03 -15.85 7.65
CA ASN A 119 -10.89 -15.76 8.58
C ASN A 119 -10.55 -14.32 8.99
N ILE A 120 -11.15 -13.33 8.32
CA ILE A 120 -10.79 -11.93 8.48
C ILE A 120 -11.04 -11.38 9.88
N HIS A 121 -12.17 -11.76 10.51
CA HIS A 121 -12.48 -11.38 11.88
C HIS A 121 -11.40 -11.87 12.85
N GLU A 122 -11.03 -13.16 12.77
CA GLU A 122 -10.02 -13.74 13.66
C GLU A 122 -8.63 -13.15 13.41
N SER A 123 -8.33 -12.81 12.15
CA SER A 123 -7.07 -12.15 11.80
C SER A 123 -6.98 -10.76 12.44
N ILE A 124 -8.02 -9.95 12.29
CA ILE A 124 -8.09 -8.60 12.88
C ILE A 124 -8.06 -8.68 14.41
N ALA A 125 -8.80 -9.62 15.01
CA ALA A 125 -8.82 -9.82 16.47
C ALA A 125 -7.46 -10.29 17.00
N SER A 126 -6.77 -11.19 16.29
CA SER A 126 -5.44 -11.68 16.67
C SER A 126 -4.40 -10.55 16.66
N ILE A 127 -4.39 -9.72 15.60
CA ILE A 127 -3.51 -8.56 15.52
C ILE A 127 -3.81 -7.58 16.68
N ARG A 128 -5.10 -7.35 16.99
CA ARG A 128 -5.53 -6.48 18.09
C ARG A 128 -5.01 -6.98 19.44
N ARG A 129 -5.13 -8.28 19.71
CA ARG A 129 -4.61 -8.89 20.94
C ARG A 129 -3.10 -8.69 21.06
N LEU A 130 -2.35 -9.00 20.00
CA LEU A 130 -0.89 -8.82 19.97
C LEU A 130 -0.48 -7.36 20.18
N VAL A 131 -1.17 -6.42 19.54
CA VAL A 131 -0.94 -4.97 19.71
C VAL A 131 -1.14 -4.54 21.17
N ILE A 132 -2.16 -5.06 21.85
CA ILE A 132 -2.42 -4.76 23.27
C ILE A 132 -1.41 -5.44 24.18
N GLU A 133 -1.18 -6.74 24.00
CA GLU A 133 -0.28 -7.56 24.82
C GLU A 133 1.17 -7.06 24.77
N LEU A 134 1.60 -6.53 23.62
CA LEU A 134 2.95 -6.03 23.39
C LEU A 134 3.05 -4.49 23.54
N ASP A 135 1.96 -3.83 23.96
CA ASP A 135 1.85 -2.37 24.13
C ASP A 135 2.30 -1.55 22.91
N LEU A 136 1.98 -2.03 21.70
CA LEU A 136 2.43 -1.41 20.46
C LEU A 136 1.58 -0.19 20.11
N LYS A 137 2.25 0.92 19.75
CA LYS A 137 1.63 2.23 19.48
C LYS A 137 1.98 2.72 18.08
N GLY A 138 1.20 3.68 17.57
CA GLY A 138 1.50 4.40 16.32
C GLY A 138 1.27 3.60 15.04
N LYS A 139 1.01 2.30 15.14
CA LYS A 139 0.74 1.41 14.00
C LYS A 139 -0.52 1.82 13.24
N THR A 140 -0.58 1.45 11.96
CA THR A 140 -1.77 1.64 11.11
C THR A 140 -2.23 0.30 10.57
N ILE A 141 -3.43 -0.16 10.97
CA ILE A 141 -4.00 -1.44 10.55
C ILE A 141 -5.17 -1.19 9.61
N PHE A 142 -5.22 -1.92 8.51
CA PHE A 142 -6.32 -1.80 7.57
C PHE A 142 -6.61 -3.11 6.84
N ASP A 143 -7.88 -3.31 6.48
CA ASP A 143 -8.31 -4.45 5.68
C ASP A 143 -8.59 -4.05 4.23
N ILE A 144 -8.58 -5.04 3.33
CA ILE A 144 -9.02 -4.89 1.94
C ILE A 144 -10.35 -5.59 1.63
N ALA A 145 -11.15 -5.90 2.65
CA ALA A 145 -12.34 -6.74 2.52
C ALA A 145 -13.38 -6.10 1.61
N THR A 146 -14.08 -6.90 0.82
CA THR A 146 -15.17 -6.40 -0.02
C THR A 146 -16.38 -5.98 0.81
N ILE A 147 -16.59 -6.59 1.99
CA ILE A 147 -17.80 -6.43 2.81
C ILE A 147 -17.45 -5.72 4.13
N LYS A 148 -17.81 -4.44 4.27
CA LYS A 148 -17.31 -3.57 5.36
C LYS A 148 -17.99 -3.79 6.70
N TYR A 149 -19.29 -4.05 6.71
CA TYR A 149 -20.02 -4.32 7.96
C TYR A 149 -19.46 -5.51 8.77
N ARG A 150 -18.67 -6.39 8.15
CA ARG A 150 -17.99 -7.49 8.83
C ARG A 150 -16.73 -7.05 9.56
N VAL A 151 -15.91 -6.18 8.97
CA VAL A 151 -14.61 -5.81 9.55
C VAL A 151 -14.72 -4.66 10.57
N ILE A 152 -15.65 -3.72 10.33
CA ILE A 152 -15.80 -2.50 11.14
C ILE A 152 -16.00 -2.79 12.64
N PRO A 153 -16.87 -3.73 13.07
CA PRO A 153 -17.06 -3.99 14.50
C PRO A 153 -15.81 -4.51 15.23
N GLU A 154 -14.88 -5.13 14.52
CA GLU A 154 -13.63 -5.62 15.14
C GLU A 154 -12.55 -4.54 15.10
N LEU A 155 -12.48 -3.76 14.01
CA LEU A 155 -11.55 -2.63 13.90
C LEU A 155 -11.85 -1.54 14.94
N SER A 156 -13.13 -1.26 15.24
CA SER A 156 -13.51 -0.24 16.22
C SER A 156 -13.06 -0.55 17.66
N LYS A 157 -12.68 -1.81 17.93
CA LYS A 157 -12.17 -2.24 19.24
C LYS A 157 -10.68 -1.98 19.45
N TYR A 158 -9.94 -1.51 18.45
CA TYR A 158 -8.51 -1.19 18.61
C TYR A 158 -8.32 -0.02 19.59
N PRO A 159 -7.20 0.03 20.33
CA PRO A 159 -6.91 1.16 21.21
C PRO A 159 -6.68 2.45 20.39
N ASP A 160 -7.01 3.62 20.95
CA ASP A 160 -6.85 4.94 20.27
C ASP A 160 -5.42 5.26 19.89
N THR A 161 -4.45 4.58 20.50
CA THR A 161 -3.02 4.71 20.18
C THR A 161 -2.64 4.07 18.85
N VAL A 162 -3.60 3.47 18.15
CA VAL A 162 -3.42 2.73 16.92
C VAL A 162 -4.45 3.19 15.90
N ASN A 163 -3.99 3.46 14.68
CA ASN A 163 -4.84 3.96 13.61
C ASN A 163 -5.47 2.77 12.91
N VAL A 164 -6.76 2.85 12.63
CA VAL A 164 -7.48 1.82 11.89
C VAL A 164 -8.30 2.44 10.77
N ALA A 165 -8.33 1.77 9.62
CA ALA A 165 -9.15 2.18 8.49
C ALA A 165 -9.50 0.96 7.65
N SER A 166 -10.42 1.13 6.71
CA SER A 166 -10.79 0.07 5.78
C SER A 166 -10.64 0.55 4.34
N ILE A 167 -10.15 -0.29 3.44
CA ILE A 167 -10.00 0.07 2.02
C ILE A 167 -10.72 -0.90 1.10
N HIS A 168 -11.25 -0.41 -0.02
CA HIS A 168 -11.80 -1.24 -1.08
C HIS A 168 -11.04 -0.96 -2.38
N PRO A 169 -10.08 -1.82 -2.77
CA PRO A 169 -9.46 -1.75 -4.08
C PRO A 169 -10.50 -1.99 -5.16
N MET A 170 -10.74 -1.02 -6.06
CA MET A 170 -11.72 -1.17 -7.16
C MET A 170 -11.15 -1.95 -8.34
N PHE A 171 -10.33 -2.97 -8.06
CA PHE A 171 -9.60 -3.78 -9.03
C PHE A 171 -9.32 -5.16 -8.46
N GLY A 172 -9.18 -6.14 -9.35
CA GLY A 172 -8.80 -7.51 -9.01
C GLY A 172 -7.30 -7.73 -8.97
N PRO A 173 -6.86 -8.97 -8.69
CA PRO A 173 -5.45 -9.32 -8.59
C PRO A 173 -4.70 -9.28 -9.94
N GLU A 174 -5.43 -9.27 -11.06
CA GLU A 174 -4.91 -9.38 -12.42
C GLU A 174 -4.76 -8.00 -13.09
N ILE A 175 -4.06 -7.08 -12.42
CA ILE A 175 -3.72 -5.77 -12.99
C ILE A 175 -2.28 -5.73 -13.48
N GLU A 176 -2.06 -5.11 -14.64
CA GLU A 176 -0.72 -4.85 -15.17
C GLU A 176 -0.01 -3.72 -14.41
N SER A 177 -0.77 -2.70 -14.00
CA SER A 177 -0.27 -1.55 -13.27
C SER A 177 -1.30 -1.02 -12.28
N HIS A 178 -0.80 -0.60 -11.11
CA HIS A 178 -1.56 0.00 -10.02
C HIS A 178 -1.65 1.52 -10.12
N ILE A 179 -0.80 2.15 -10.93
CA ILE A 179 -0.76 3.60 -11.09
C ILE A 179 -2.11 4.12 -11.61
N GLY A 180 -2.69 5.09 -10.90
CA GLY A 180 -3.99 5.68 -11.17
C GLY A 180 -5.19 4.78 -10.86
N ARG A 181 -4.99 3.54 -10.38
CA ARG A 181 -6.10 2.66 -9.99
C ARG A 181 -6.78 3.21 -8.74
N LYS A 182 -8.11 3.05 -8.69
CA LYS A 182 -8.94 3.59 -7.62
C LYS A 182 -8.90 2.68 -6.39
N ILE A 183 -8.68 3.30 -5.22
CA ILE A 183 -8.89 2.69 -3.91
C ILE A 183 -9.88 3.56 -3.16
N LEU A 184 -10.98 2.97 -2.71
CA LEU A 184 -11.88 3.62 -1.77
C LEU A 184 -11.30 3.45 -0.36
N ILE A 185 -11.30 4.51 0.43
CA ILE A 185 -10.76 4.53 1.79
C ILE A 185 -11.85 5.04 2.73
N MET A 186 -12.02 4.35 3.85
CA MET A 186 -13.07 4.59 4.82
C MET A 186 -12.47 4.64 6.22
N ASP A 187 -12.89 5.64 6.99
CA ASP A 187 -12.67 5.64 8.43
C ASP A 187 -13.52 4.57 9.11
N VAL A 188 -13.02 4.11 10.26
CA VAL A 188 -13.77 3.24 11.16
C VAL A 188 -14.52 4.14 12.15
N PRO A 189 -15.84 3.99 12.34
CA PRO A 189 -16.60 4.81 13.28
C PRO A 189 -16.01 4.81 14.70
N GLY A 190 -15.77 6.01 15.24
CA GLY A 190 -15.13 6.23 16.54
C GLY A 190 -13.61 6.04 16.53
N LYS A 191 -12.99 6.01 15.34
CA LYS A 191 -11.54 5.88 15.11
C LYS A 191 -11.10 6.75 13.92
N GLU A 192 -11.56 7.98 13.89
CA GLU A 192 -11.35 8.92 12.79
C GLU A 192 -9.87 9.27 12.57
N GLY A 193 -9.50 9.58 11.33
CA GLY A 193 -8.14 9.98 10.92
C GLY A 193 -7.24 8.83 10.46
N GLY A 194 -7.70 7.58 10.55
CA GLY A 194 -7.03 6.44 9.92
C GLY A 194 -7.06 6.52 8.39
N ALA A 195 -8.17 6.99 7.84
CA ALA A 195 -8.37 7.19 6.41
C ALA A 195 -7.37 8.19 5.84
N ASP A 196 -7.15 9.33 6.49
CA ASP A 196 -6.20 10.37 6.05
C ASP A 196 -4.78 9.81 5.90
N LYS A 197 -4.34 8.98 6.86
CA LYS A 197 -3.03 8.32 6.80
C LYS A 197 -2.91 7.43 5.59
N LEU A 198 -3.95 6.66 5.28
CA LEU A 198 -3.97 5.79 4.11
C LEU A 198 -4.12 6.56 2.80
N ILE A 199 -4.88 7.66 2.77
CA ILE A 199 -4.99 8.54 1.60
C ILE A 199 -3.61 9.09 1.23
N ASN A 200 -2.87 9.63 2.21
CA ASN A 200 -1.51 10.11 2.00
C ASN A 200 -0.56 8.98 1.57
N LEU A 201 -0.66 7.79 2.18
CA LEU A 201 0.17 6.65 1.81
C LEU A 201 -0.09 6.17 0.37
N PHE A 202 -1.34 5.87 0.04
CA PHE A 202 -1.69 5.26 -1.24
C PHE A 202 -1.55 6.25 -2.41
N SER A 203 -1.80 7.54 -2.19
CA SER A 203 -1.51 8.57 -3.20
C SER A 203 -0.01 8.64 -3.52
N LYS A 204 0.87 8.56 -2.52
CA LYS A 204 2.34 8.51 -2.70
C LYS A 204 2.86 7.22 -3.35
N ILE A 205 2.06 6.17 -3.34
CA ILE A 205 2.33 4.92 -4.07
C ILE A 205 1.72 4.96 -5.48
N GLY A 206 1.05 6.06 -5.85
CA GLY A 206 0.53 6.29 -7.19
C GLY A 206 -0.90 5.80 -7.42
N PHE A 207 -1.63 5.42 -6.37
CA PHE A 207 -3.07 5.13 -6.49
C PHE A 207 -3.91 6.41 -6.55
N ARG A 208 -5.10 6.31 -7.14
CA ARG A 208 -6.14 7.33 -7.02
C ARG A 208 -7.00 7.00 -5.80
N THR A 209 -6.85 7.75 -4.73
CA THR A 209 -7.60 7.56 -3.49
C THR A 209 -8.93 8.30 -3.55
N ILE A 210 -9.99 7.70 -3.01
CA ILE A 210 -11.32 8.30 -2.88
C ILE A 210 -11.79 8.00 -1.46
N GLU A 211 -12.04 9.04 -0.68
CA GLU A 211 -12.65 8.90 0.64
C GLU A 211 -14.16 8.66 0.52
N THR A 212 -14.71 7.76 1.31
CA THR A 212 -16.13 7.42 1.35
C THR A 212 -16.54 6.88 2.72
N ASP A 213 -17.84 6.76 2.96
CA ASP A 213 -18.38 6.05 4.12
C ASP A 213 -18.46 4.52 3.91
N TYR A 214 -18.48 3.79 5.02
CA TYR A 214 -18.63 2.33 5.08
C TYR A 214 -20.08 1.86 4.92
N ILE A 215 -21.06 2.78 4.94
CA ILE A 215 -22.49 2.43 4.84
C ILE A 215 -22.84 2.11 3.38
N SER A 216 -22.14 2.76 2.45
CA SER A 216 -22.35 2.65 1.02
C SER A 216 -21.69 1.40 0.38
N HIS A 217 -20.89 0.62 1.12
CA HIS A 217 -20.01 -0.45 0.60
C HIS A 217 -19.82 -1.62 1.58
#